data_AF-A0A959CI59-F1
#
_entry.id   AF-A0A959CI59-F1
#
_cell.length_a   1.000
_cell.length_b   1.000
_cell.length_c   1.000
_cell.angle_alpha   90.00
_cell.angle_beta   90.00
_cell.angle_gamma   90.00
#
_symmetry.space_group_name_H-M   'P 1'
#
loop_
_entity.id
_entity.type
_entity.pdbx_description
1 polymer ?
#
loop_
_entity_poly.entity_id
_entity_poly.type
_entity_poly.pdbx_seq_one_letter_code
_entity_poly.pdbx_strand_id
1 'polypeptide(L)' 'GDGAIIGAYSVVTKDVAPYAIVGGNPAREIRRRFSGEQIQKLLELRWWDWPPEEISRRVHLLTGNDVDALSAG' A
#
# COMPACT_ATOMS: atom_id res chain seq x y z
N GLY A 1 0.83 -8.91 -2.15
CA GLY A 1 1.19 -8.41 -0.82
C GLY A 1 0.36 -7.18 -0.48
N ASP A 2 0.52 -6.65 0.73
CA ASP A 2 -0.31 -5.55 1.25
C ASP A 2 -0.23 -4.30 0.37
N GLY A 3 -1.35 -3.59 0.25
CA GLY A 3 -1.43 -2.34 -0.48
C GLY A 3 -1.17 -2.41 -1.99
N ALA A 4 -1.08 -3.59 -2.60
CA ALA A 4 -0.91 -3.74 -4.05
C ALA A 4 -2.16 -3.28 -4.84
N ILE A 5 -1.95 -2.82 -6.08
CA ILE A 5 -3.03 -2.46 -7.02
C ILE A 5 -2.92 -3.36 -8.25
N ILE A 6 -4.02 -4.06 -8.56
CA ILE A 6 -4.12 -4.91 -9.75
C ILE A 6 -4.94 -4.18 -10.81
N GLY A 7 -4.33 -3.89 -11.96
CA GLY A 7 -5.02 -3.26 -13.09
C GLY A 7 -6.16 -4.15 -13.61
N ALA A 8 -7.21 -3.52 -14.14
CA ALA A 8 -8.32 -4.24 -14.75
C ALA A 8 -7.84 -5.19 -15.87
N TYR A 9 -8.51 -6.34 -16.01
CA TYR A 9 -8.19 -7.39 -17.00
C TYR A 9 -6.79 -8.02 -16.89
N SER A 10 -6.10 -7.86 -15.76
CA SER A 10 -4.79 -8.48 -15.57
C SER A 10 -4.89 -9.97 -15.26
N VAL A 11 -3.94 -10.75 -15.78
CA VAL A 11 -3.77 -12.17 -15.43
C VAL A 11 -2.50 -12.31 -14.60
N VAL A 12 -2.68 -12.41 -13.28
CA VAL A 12 -1.59 -12.54 -12.31
C VAL A 12 -1.12 -14.00 -12.30
N THR A 13 0.12 -14.22 -12.71
CA THR A 13 0.75 -15.55 -12.83
C THR A 13 1.91 -15.75 -11.86
N LYS A 14 2.24 -14.73 -11.07
CA LYS A 14 3.36 -14.69 -10.12
C LYS A 14 2.96 -13.84 -8.91
N ASP A 15 3.69 -14.00 -7.82
CA ASP A 15 3.51 -13.17 -6.63
C ASP A 15 3.67 -11.67 -6.94
N VAL A 16 2.82 -10.86 -6.30
CA VAL A 16 2.84 -9.41 -6.43
C VAL A 16 3.39 -8.80 -5.15
N ALA A 17 4.46 -8.02 -5.27
CA ALA A 17 5.11 -7.36 -4.14
C ALA A 17 4.16 -6.36 -3.44
N PRO A 18 4.34 -6.11 -2.13
CA PRO A 18 3.59 -5.08 -1.43
C PRO A 18 3.69 -3.72 -2.13
N TYR A 19 2.58 -2.99 -2.19
CA TYR A 19 2.47 -1.67 -2.79
C TYR A 19 2.89 -1.57 -4.27
N ALA A 20 3.03 -2.70 -4.97
CA ALA A 20 3.23 -2.73 -6.42
C ALA A 20 1.92 -2.43 -7.16
N ILE A 21 2.03 -1.74 -8.28
CA ILE A 21 0.96 -1.57 -9.28
C ILE A 21 1.31 -2.48 -10.45
N VAL A 22 0.47 -3.47 -10.72
CA VAL A 22 0.69 -4.43 -11.81
C VAL A 22 -0.44 -4.36 -12.84
N GLY A 23 -0.13 -4.71 -14.09
CA GLY A 23 -1.12 -4.75 -15.17
C GLY A 23 -0.76 -5.73 -16.28
N GLY A 24 -1.78 -6.19 -17.03
CA GLY A 24 -1.62 -6.93 -18.28
C GLY A 24 -1.79 -8.45 -18.18
N ASN A 25 -1.68 -9.14 -19.32
CA ASN A 25 -1.78 -10.59 -19.44
C ASN A 25 -0.58 -11.14 -20.26
N PRO A 26 0.45 -11.73 -19.62
CA PRO A 26 0.60 -11.89 -18.17
C PRO A 26 0.91 -10.57 -17.47
N ALA A 27 0.51 -10.43 -16.20
CA ALA A 27 0.72 -9.20 -15.44
C ALA A 27 2.22 -8.88 -15.24
N ARG A 28 2.55 -7.60 -15.31
CA ARG A 28 3.89 -7.05 -15.06
C ARG A 28 3.81 -5.85 -14.13
N GLU A 29 4.86 -5.62 -13.35
CA GLU A 29 4.99 -4.41 -12.52
C GLU A 29 5.08 -3.17 -13.43
N ILE A 30 4.18 -2.22 -13.21
CA ILE A 30 4.15 -0.93 -13.90
C ILE A 30 4.99 0.07 -13.10
N ARG A 31 4.74 0.16 -11.79
CA ARG A 31 5.48 0.98 -10.82
C ARG A 31 5.08 0.61 -9.40
N ARG A 32 5.73 1.21 -8.40
CA ARG A 32 5.30 1.17 -7.00
C ARG A 32 4.45 2.38 -6.63
N ARG A 33 3.61 2.24 -5.61
CA ARG A 33 2.77 3.33 -5.08
C ARG A 33 3.60 4.38 -4.33
N PHE A 34 4.62 3.94 -3.59
CA PHE A 34 5.45 4.76 -2.72
C PHE A 34 6.95 4.42 -2.88
N SER A 35 7.82 5.19 -2.23
CA SER A 35 9.25 4.87 -2.16
C SER A 35 9.49 3.58 -1.37
N GLY A 36 10.65 2.95 -1.57
CA GLY A 36 11.01 1.73 -0.82
C GLY A 36 11.01 1.94 0.70
N GLU A 37 11.47 3.11 1.15
CA GLU A 37 11.48 3.48 2.58
C GLU A 37 10.05 3.65 3.12
N GLN A 38 9.18 4.37 2.40
CA GLN A 38 7.78 4.56 2.79
C GLN A 38 7.02 3.24 2.84
N ILE A 39 7.31 2.31 1.92
CA ILE A 39 6.72 0.97 1.94
C ILE A 39 7.13 0.21 3.21
N GLN A 40 8.42 0.26 3.60
CA GLN A 40 8.86 -0.39 4.83
C GLN A 40 8.16 0.19 6.05
N LYS A 41 8.10 1.53 6.18
CA LYS A 41 7.36 2.19 7.27
C LYS A 41 5.91 1.72 7.34
N LEU A 42 5.20 1.65 6.21
CA LEU A 42 3.81 1.21 6.18
C LEU A 42 3.63 -0.27 6.54
N LEU A 43 4.56 -1.14 6.12
CA LEU A 43 4.55 -2.56 6.44
C LEU A 43 4.88 -2.84 7.91
N GLU A 44 5.70 -1.99 8.54
CA GLU A 44 5.96 -2.04 9.98
C GLU A 44 4.77 -1.49 10.77
N LEU A 45 4.16 -0.39 10.29
CA LEU A 45 3.03 0.28 10.95
C LEU A 45 1.78 -0.60 11.05
N ARG A 46 1.51 -1.38 9.98
CA ARG A 46 0.35 -2.29 9.85
C ARG A 46 -0.95 -1.63 10.32
N TRP A 47 -1.23 -0.43 9.83
CA TRP A 47 -2.36 0.38 10.31
C TRP A 47 -3.72 -0.33 10.16
N TRP A 48 -3.83 -1.28 9.24
CA TRP A 48 -5.01 -2.12 9.06
C TRP A 48 -5.28 -3.09 10.21
N ASP A 49 -4.30 -3.35 11.08
CA ASP A 49 -4.44 -4.16 12.29
C ASP A 49 -4.84 -3.31 13.53
N TRP A 50 -4.95 -1.98 13.38
CA TRP A 50 -5.31 -1.10 14.49
C TRP A 50 -6.79 -1.24 14.89
N PRO A 51 -7.15 -0.91 16.15
CA PRO A 51 -8.54 -0.76 16.55
C PRO A 51 -9.26 0.29 15.69
N PRO A 52 -10.55 0.10 15.35
CA PRO A 52 -11.32 1.04 14.52
C PRO A 52 -11.33 2.48 15.07
N GLU A 53 -11.26 2.65 16.39
CA GLU A 53 -11.21 3.97 17.03
C GLU A 53 -9.92 4.71 16.70
N GLU A 54 -8.79 3.99 16.61
CA GLU A 54 -7.51 4.58 16.24
C GLU A 54 -7.48 4.95 14.75
N ILE A 55 -8.02 4.09 13.90
CA ILE A 55 -8.21 4.38 12.46
C ILE A 55 -9.07 5.64 12.30
N SER A 56 -10.17 5.75 13.06
CA SER A 56 -11.08 6.90 12.99
C SER A 56 -10.38 8.20 13.40
N ARG A 57 -9.56 8.18 14.45
CA ARG A 57 -8.78 9.35 14.90
C ARG A 57 -7.76 9.81 13.85
N ARG A 58 -7.12 8.86 13.15
CA ARG A 58 -6.05 9.14 12.18
C ARG A 58 -6.51 9.11 10.72
N VAL A 59 -7.81 9.03 10.44
CA VAL A 59 -8.34 8.85 9.06
C VAL A 59 -7.85 9.94 8.10
N HIS A 60 -7.74 11.19 8.58
CA HIS A 60 -7.26 12.32 7.79
C HIS A 60 -5.82 12.14 7.29
N LEU A 61 -4.97 11.43 8.05
CA LEU A 61 -3.61 11.08 7.65
C LEU A 61 -3.62 9.89 6.68
N LEU A 62 -4.46 8.87 6.95
CA LEU A 62 -4.57 7.67 6.12
C LEU A 62 -5.09 7.96 4.70
N THR A 63 -5.96 8.97 4.56
CA THR A 63 -6.48 9.42 3.26
C THR A 63 -5.66 10.56 2.64
N GLY A 64 -4.61 11.02 3.32
CA GLY A 64 -3.70 12.05 2.83
C GLY A 64 -2.67 11.52 1.84
N ASN A 65 -1.71 12.37 1.50
CA ASN A 65 -0.57 12.04 0.63
C ASN A 65 0.79 12.02 1.36
N ASP A 66 0.78 12.16 2.69
CA ASP A 66 1.98 12.21 3.52
C ASP A 66 2.11 10.93 4.37
N VAL A 67 2.89 9.99 3.85
CA VAL A 67 3.20 8.72 4.55
C VAL A 67 4.10 8.96 5.76
N ASP A 68 4.94 9.98 5.72
CA ASP A 68 5.90 10.23 6.79
C ASP A 68 5.20 10.81 8.02
N ALA A 69 4.15 11.63 7.82
CA ALA A 69 3.25 12.10 8.88
C ALA A 69 2.49 10.97 9.60
N LEU A 70 2.22 9.83 8.94
CA LEU A 70 1.56 8.67 9.56
C LEU A 70 2.44 7.97 10.61
N SER A 71 3.77 8.01 10.41
CA SER A 71 4.76 7.37 11.27
C SER A 71 5.26 8.25 12.43
N ALA A 72 4.86 9.53 12.47
CA ALA A 72 5.42 10.55 13.36
C ALA A 72 4.68 10.70 14.72
N GLY A 73 3.96 9.68 15.20
CA GLY A 73 3.11 9.77 16.39
C GLY A 73 3.34 8.69 17.43
#